data_AF-A0AAU9UL24-F1
#
_entry.id   AF-A0AAU9UL24-F1
#
_cell.length_a   1.000
_cell.length_b   1.000
_cell.length_c   1.000
_cell.angle_alpha   90.00
_cell.angle_beta   90.00
_cell.angle_gamma   90.00
#
_symmetry.space_group_name_H-M   'P 1'
#
loop_
_entity.id
_entity.type
_entity.pdbx_description
1 polymer ?
#
loop_
_entity_poly.entity_id
_entity_poly.type
_entity_poly.pdbx_seq_one_letter_code
_entity_poly.pdbx_strand_id
1 'polypeptide(L)'
;MTTANNEYPKASNATLIGATITYVAGLFLLLSFAGPYWIESYSGMFSSFKHMGLWEYCFDRFRFPSFQYDKYFDGCHYIFSQELYVIREYLLPGWLMAVQIFVTLALMLSFTAQILLACVIIRMPLRIVLRYEWIFVSLSFIMVGITSVFLFLSVAIFGGNCYRRDWMLYPSFNVLSWSYAFAVVAFILFGLAAVLLFLESRKLYELRLEAKNLVAQMQHSQPEHALHQLRDQLHQQQQLGYFRN
;
A
#
# COMPACT_ATOMS: atom_id res chain seq x y z
N MET A 1 30.90 29.34 12.57
CA MET A 1 30.19 28.05 12.46
C MET A 1 30.14 27.67 11.00
N THR A 2 31.06 26.83 10.54
CA THR A 2 30.93 26.17 9.23
C THR A 2 29.78 25.19 9.34
N THR A 3 28.68 25.44 8.64
CA THR A 3 27.63 24.45 8.39
C THR A 3 28.31 23.30 7.65
N ALA A 4 28.74 22.28 8.38
CA ALA A 4 29.04 21.00 7.77
C ALA A 4 27.75 20.58 7.08
N ASN A 5 27.75 20.65 5.75
CA ASN A 5 26.68 20.05 4.97
C ASN A 5 26.78 18.56 5.28
N ASN A 6 25.98 18.09 6.25
CA ASN A 6 25.83 16.67 6.52
C ASN A 6 25.12 16.09 5.31
N GLU A 7 25.89 15.76 4.27
CA GLU A 7 25.42 15.02 3.11
C GLU A 7 25.17 13.58 3.55
N TYR A 8 23.98 13.35 4.11
CA TYR A 8 23.51 12.01 4.38
C TYR A 8 23.27 11.28 3.04
N PRO A 9 23.53 9.97 2.98
CA PRO A 9 23.26 9.20 1.77
C PRO A 9 21.76 9.29 1.42
N LYS A 10 21.48 9.68 0.17
CA LYS A 10 20.11 9.77 -0.36
C LYS A 10 19.44 8.41 -0.28
N ALA A 11 18.10 8.40 -0.20
CA ALA A 11 17.34 7.16 -0.33
C ALA A 11 17.69 6.46 -1.65
N SER A 12 17.74 5.13 -1.61
CA SER A 12 18.01 4.33 -2.80
C SER A 12 17.01 4.65 -3.90
N ASN A 13 17.49 4.76 -5.14
CA ASN A 13 16.64 5.03 -6.30
C ASN A 13 15.54 3.97 -6.44
N ALA A 14 15.81 2.72 -6.05
CA ALA A 14 14.82 1.64 -6.06
C ALA A 14 13.67 1.90 -5.06
N THR A 15 13.98 2.36 -3.84
CA THR A 15 12.96 2.77 -2.86
C THR A 15 12.10 3.90 -3.39
N LEU A 16 12.70 4.90 -4.03
CA LEU A 16 12.00 6.04 -4.61
C LEU A 16 11.04 5.61 -5.75
N ILE A 17 11.51 4.75 -6.66
CA ILE A 17 10.70 4.21 -7.75
C ILE A 17 9.54 3.38 -7.19
N GLY A 18 9.81 2.47 -6.25
CA GLY A 18 8.78 1.65 -5.61
C GLY A 18 7.72 2.50 -4.90
N ALA A 19 8.14 3.56 -4.21
CA ALA A 19 7.22 4.49 -3.55
C ALA A 19 6.40 5.32 -4.54
N THR A 20 6.99 5.73 -5.66
CA THR A 20 6.27 6.47 -6.70
C THR A 20 5.19 5.60 -7.36
N ILE A 21 5.51 4.34 -7.67
CA ILE A 21 4.52 3.39 -8.20
C ILE A 21 3.41 3.15 -7.16
N THR A 22 3.77 2.98 -5.88
CA THR A 22 2.81 2.81 -4.77
C THR A 22 1.88 4.03 -4.63
N TYR A 23 2.41 5.24 -4.80
CA TYR A 23 1.63 6.47 -4.76
C TYR A 23 0.63 6.55 -5.93
N VAL A 24 1.10 6.31 -7.16
CA VAL A 24 0.24 6.29 -8.36
C VAL A 24 -0.85 5.21 -8.25
N ALA A 25 -0.49 4.01 -7.78
CA ALA A 25 -1.44 2.93 -7.52
C ALA A 25 -2.51 3.35 -6.48
N GLY A 26 -2.09 4.05 -5.42
CA GLY A 26 -3.01 4.59 -4.42
C GLY A 26 -3.97 5.64 -4.95
N LEU A 27 -3.56 6.45 -5.93
CA LEU A 27 -4.48 7.38 -6.59
C LEU A 27 -5.56 6.63 -7.37
N PHE A 28 -5.19 5.61 -8.14
CA PHE A 28 -6.16 4.75 -8.83
C PHE A 28 -7.09 4.04 -7.84
N LEU A 29 -6.56 3.53 -6.73
CA LEU A 29 -7.36 2.94 -5.67
C LEU A 29 -8.33 3.94 -5.04
N LEU A 30 -7.90 5.17 -4.76
CA LEU A 30 -8.75 6.21 -4.21
C LEU A 30 -9.88 6.59 -5.18
N LEU A 31 -9.58 6.74 -6.46
CA LEU A 31 -10.56 7.01 -7.51
C LEU A 31 -11.54 5.85 -7.68
N SER A 32 -11.06 4.61 -7.59
CA SER A 32 -11.91 3.42 -7.61
C SER A 32 -12.82 3.37 -6.37
N PHE A 33 -12.28 3.65 -5.19
CA PHE A 33 -13.01 3.60 -3.93
C PHE A 33 -14.12 4.63 -3.85
N ALA A 34 -13.84 5.87 -4.25
CA ALA A 34 -14.81 6.97 -4.19
C ALA A 34 -15.68 7.09 -5.46
N GLY A 35 -15.27 6.47 -6.56
CA GLY A 35 -15.93 6.59 -7.86
C GLY A 35 -17.29 5.88 -7.92
N PRO A 36 -18.36 6.56 -8.37
CA PRO A 36 -19.71 5.98 -8.42
C PRO A 36 -19.96 5.12 -9.68
N TYR A 37 -18.92 4.57 -10.30
CA TYR A 37 -18.99 3.88 -11.60
C TYR A 37 -18.18 2.57 -11.59
N TRP A 38 -18.52 1.66 -10.67
CA TRP A 38 -18.06 0.27 -10.72
C TRP A 38 -18.81 -0.52 -11.80
N ILE A 39 -20.11 -0.29 -11.91
CA ILE A 39 -20.94 -0.82 -12.99
C ILE A 39 -21.95 0.24 -13.42
N GLU A 40 -22.26 0.30 -14.70
CA GLU A 40 -23.23 1.23 -15.29
C GLU A 40 -24.13 0.52 -16.29
N SER A 41 -25.35 1.00 -16.47
CA SER A 41 -26.25 0.53 -17.53
C SER A 41 -25.95 1.24 -18.85
N TYR A 42 -26.15 0.57 -19.99
CA TYR A 42 -26.08 1.23 -21.29
C TYR A 42 -27.05 2.43 -21.41
N SER A 43 -26.54 3.57 -21.85
CA SER A 43 -27.28 4.83 -22.00
C SER A 43 -28.48 4.75 -22.96
N GLY A 44 -28.44 3.85 -23.94
CA GLY A 44 -29.53 3.64 -24.91
C GLY A 44 -30.65 2.72 -24.41
N MET A 45 -30.49 2.08 -23.25
CA MET A 45 -31.51 1.20 -22.68
C MET A 45 -32.31 1.98 -21.63
N PHE A 46 -33.64 1.85 -21.66
CA PHE A 46 -34.55 2.43 -20.67
C PHE A 46 -34.48 1.69 -19.32
N SER A 47 -33.27 1.49 -18.79
CA SER A 47 -33.02 0.91 -17.48
C SER A 47 -33.23 1.96 -16.39
N SER A 48 -33.95 1.58 -15.34
CA SER A 48 -34.09 2.40 -14.11
C SER A 48 -32.82 2.41 -13.27
N PHE A 49 -31.98 1.38 -13.34
CA PHE A 49 -30.63 1.43 -12.77
C PHE A 49 -29.71 2.18 -13.74
N LYS A 50 -28.95 3.18 -13.26
CA LYS A 50 -28.02 3.96 -14.09
C LYS A 50 -26.57 3.57 -13.87
N HIS A 51 -26.08 3.71 -12.63
CA HIS A 51 -24.74 3.31 -12.26
C HIS A 51 -24.64 3.18 -10.74
N MET A 52 -23.59 2.52 -10.29
CA MET A 52 -23.23 2.50 -8.87
C MET A 52 -21.74 2.36 -8.67
N GLY A 53 -21.26 2.90 -7.55
CA GLY A 53 -19.96 2.62 -6.99
C GLY A 53 -20.07 1.74 -5.76
N LEU A 54 -18.98 1.58 -5.04
CA LEU A 54 -18.99 0.81 -3.78
C LEU A 54 -19.97 1.38 -2.75
N TRP A 55 -20.18 2.70 -2.75
CA TRP A 55 -20.84 3.41 -1.67
C TRP A 55 -22.09 4.19 -2.09
N GLU A 56 -22.39 4.25 -3.38
CA GLU A 56 -23.48 5.07 -3.92
C GLU A 56 -24.16 4.32 -5.05
N TYR A 57 -25.49 4.41 -5.08
CA TYR A 57 -26.32 3.88 -6.15
C TYR A 57 -27.13 5.01 -6.78
N CYS A 58 -27.22 5.00 -8.11
CA CYS A 58 -27.99 5.96 -8.88
C CYS A 58 -29.11 5.27 -9.66
N PHE A 59 -30.33 5.75 -9.44
CA PHE A 59 -31.54 5.25 -10.08
C PHE A 59 -32.30 6.38 -10.80
N ASP A 60 -33.10 6.01 -11.79
CA ASP A 60 -34.06 6.84 -12.50
C ASP A 60 -35.44 6.20 -12.35
N ARG A 61 -36.25 6.79 -11.48
CA ARG A 61 -37.61 6.36 -11.14
C ARG A 61 -37.74 4.84 -10.95
N PHE A 62 -36.80 4.23 -10.23
CA PHE A 62 -36.81 2.80 -9.97
C PHE A 62 -37.93 2.43 -9.00
N ARG A 63 -38.69 1.38 -9.32
CA ARG A 63 -39.73 0.81 -8.47
C ARG A 63 -39.31 -0.57 -8.02
N PHE A 64 -39.15 -0.78 -6.72
CA PHE A 64 -38.80 -2.09 -6.19
C PHE A 64 -40.02 -3.02 -6.17
N PRO A 65 -40.00 -4.17 -6.87
CA PRO A 65 -41.20 -5.00 -7.05
C PRO A 65 -41.81 -5.53 -5.75
N SER A 66 -40.98 -5.84 -4.76
CA SER A 66 -41.43 -6.41 -3.48
C SER A 66 -41.90 -5.35 -2.48
N PHE A 67 -41.78 -4.05 -2.79
CA PHE A 67 -42.22 -2.99 -1.89
C PHE A 67 -43.71 -2.68 -2.10
N GLN A 68 -44.48 -2.72 -1.02
CA GLN A 68 -45.94 -2.58 -1.08
C GLN A 68 -46.40 -1.15 -1.39
N TYR A 69 -45.59 -0.15 -1.05
CA TYR A 69 -45.92 1.26 -1.26
C TYR A 69 -45.40 1.76 -2.61
N ASP A 70 -46.13 2.68 -3.22
CA ASP A 70 -45.75 3.31 -4.49
C ASP A 70 -44.66 4.37 -4.28
N LYS A 71 -43.45 3.91 -3.92
CA LYS A 71 -42.26 4.75 -3.77
C LYS A 71 -41.34 4.54 -4.98
N TYR A 72 -40.96 5.63 -5.62
CA TYR A 72 -39.91 5.66 -6.63
C TYR A 72 -38.59 6.04 -5.97
N PHE A 73 -37.52 5.32 -6.31
CA PHE A 73 -36.15 5.67 -5.97
C PHE A 73 -35.55 6.41 -7.16
N ASP A 74 -35.21 7.68 -6.95
CA ASP A 74 -34.73 8.57 -8.01
C ASP A 74 -33.52 9.37 -7.54
N GLY A 75 -32.54 9.54 -8.42
CA GLY A 75 -31.27 10.20 -8.14
C GLY A 75 -30.20 9.27 -7.54
N CYS A 76 -29.10 9.90 -7.15
CA CYS A 76 -27.92 9.25 -6.58
C CYS A 76 -27.95 9.35 -5.06
N HIS A 77 -27.87 8.20 -4.40
CA HIS A 77 -27.96 8.11 -2.95
C HIS A 77 -26.85 7.26 -2.38
N TYR A 78 -26.23 7.77 -1.32
CA TYR A 78 -25.31 6.99 -0.51
C TYR A 78 -26.03 5.75 0.07
N ILE A 79 -25.30 4.65 0.15
CA ILE A 79 -25.83 3.32 0.45
C ILE A 79 -26.46 3.22 1.86
N PHE A 80 -25.94 4.00 2.80
CA PHE A 80 -26.48 4.10 4.16
C PHE A 80 -27.44 5.29 4.36
N SER A 81 -27.87 5.96 3.29
CA SER A 81 -28.90 7.00 3.37
C SER A 81 -30.25 6.42 3.82
N GLN A 82 -31.12 7.31 4.31
CA GLN A 82 -32.50 6.96 4.65
C GLN A 82 -33.31 6.56 3.41
N GLU A 83 -32.98 7.11 2.25
CA GLU A 83 -33.72 6.84 1.02
C GLU A 83 -33.66 5.37 0.61
N LEU A 84 -32.47 4.77 0.68
CA LEU A 84 -32.22 3.37 0.30
C LEU A 84 -32.40 2.38 1.46
N TYR A 85 -32.73 2.84 2.68
CA TYR A 85 -32.80 1.99 3.88
C TYR A 85 -33.67 0.75 3.68
N VAL A 86 -34.83 0.92 3.05
CA VAL A 86 -35.83 -0.15 2.84
C VAL A 86 -35.35 -1.23 1.87
N ILE A 87 -34.53 -0.87 0.87
CA ILE A 87 -34.03 -1.80 -0.16
C ILE A 87 -32.56 -2.17 0.04
N ARG A 88 -31.96 -1.76 1.16
CA ARG A 88 -30.53 -1.92 1.41
C ARG A 88 -30.10 -3.38 1.38
N GLU A 89 -30.83 -4.27 2.04
CA GLU A 89 -30.46 -5.70 2.08
C GLU A 89 -30.44 -6.35 0.69
N TYR A 90 -31.28 -5.85 -0.23
CA TYR A 90 -31.28 -6.27 -1.63
C TYR A 90 -30.07 -5.69 -2.40
N LEU A 91 -29.75 -4.41 -2.18
CA LEU A 91 -28.64 -3.74 -2.88
C LEU A 91 -27.26 -4.21 -2.41
N LEU A 92 -27.10 -4.61 -1.13
CA LEU A 92 -25.83 -5.07 -0.55
C LEU A 92 -25.88 -6.56 -0.21
N PRO A 93 -25.74 -7.44 -1.20
CA PRO A 93 -25.55 -8.86 -0.92
C PRO A 93 -24.21 -9.08 -0.20
N GLY A 94 -24.09 -10.21 0.51
CA GLY A 94 -22.91 -10.53 1.31
C GLY A 94 -21.58 -10.50 0.55
N TRP A 95 -21.59 -10.89 -0.72
CA TRP A 95 -20.38 -10.84 -1.56
C TRP A 95 -19.95 -9.39 -1.86
N LEU A 96 -20.88 -8.44 -2.00
CA LEU A 96 -20.55 -7.03 -2.23
C LEU A 96 -20.02 -6.38 -0.95
N MET A 97 -20.57 -6.75 0.21
CA MET A 97 -20.02 -6.35 1.51
C MET A 97 -18.58 -6.86 1.67
N ALA A 98 -18.27 -8.09 1.23
CA ALA A 98 -16.90 -8.60 1.23
C ALA A 98 -15.97 -7.76 0.34
N VAL A 99 -16.43 -7.37 -0.86
CA VAL A 99 -15.68 -6.45 -1.76
C VAL A 99 -15.42 -5.11 -1.06
N GLN A 100 -16.44 -4.49 -0.45
CA GLN A 100 -16.29 -3.24 0.30
C GLN A 100 -15.25 -3.36 1.41
N ILE A 101 -15.26 -4.45 2.18
CA ILE A 101 -14.29 -4.70 3.26
C ILE A 101 -12.88 -4.80 2.68
N PHE A 102 -12.66 -5.61 1.64
CA PHE A 102 -11.35 -5.79 1.05
C PHE A 102 -10.78 -4.50 0.46
N VAL A 103 -11.58 -3.74 -0.29
CA VAL A 103 -11.13 -2.45 -0.86
C VAL A 103 -10.85 -1.43 0.27
N THR A 104 -11.67 -1.40 1.33
CA THR A 104 -11.44 -0.50 2.48
C THR A 104 -10.15 -0.86 3.22
N LEU A 105 -9.92 -2.14 3.53
CA LEU A 105 -8.69 -2.59 4.17
C LEU A 105 -7.46 -2.32 3.29
N ALA A 106 -7.58 -2.56 1.98
CA ALA A 106 -6.53 -2.24 1.01
C ALA A 106 -6.22 -0.73 1.01
N LEU A 107 -7.23 0.14 1.06
CA LEU A 107 -7.03 1.59 1.13
C LEU A 107 -6.29 2.01 2.40
N MET A 108 -6.68 1.47 3.56
CA MET A 108 -6.02 1.76 4.84
C MET A 108 -4.56 1.29 4.87
N LEU A 109 -4.29 0.08 4.38
CA LEU A 109 -2.94 -0.48 4.28
C LEU A 109 -2.07 0.33 3.30
N SER A 110 -2.61 0.69 2.13
CA SER A 110 -1.95 1.53 1.13
C SER A 110 -1.55 2.89 1.71
N PHE A 111 -2.49 3.60 2.36
CA PHE A 111 -2.18 4.90 2.96
C PHE A 111 -1.12 4.79 4.06
N THR A 112 -1.21 3.77 4.91
CA THR A 112 -0.20 3.53 5.94
C THR A 112 1.18 3.29 5.31
N ALA A 113 1.27 2.45 4.28
CA ALA A 113 2.52 2.19 3.57
C ALA A 113 3.08 3.45 2.89
N GLN A 114 2.24 4.28 2.28
CA GLN A 114 2.67 5.54 1.66
C GLN A 114 3.25 6.51 2.69
N ILE A 115 2.65 6.61 3.88
CA ILE A 115 3.18 7.43 4.98
C ILE A 115 4.57 6.91 5.40
N LEU A 116 4.73 5.59 5.56
CA LEU A 116 6.02 5.00 5.91
C LEU A 116 7.08 5.26 4.84
N LEU A 117 6.75 5.07 3.56
CA LEU A 117 7.64 5.33 2.44
C LEU A 117 8.00 6.82 2.32
N ALA A 118 7.04 7.72 2.56
CA ALA A 118 7.29 9.16 2.61
C ALA A 118 8.26 9.52 3.75
N CYS A 119 8.09 8.95 4.95
CA CYS A 119 9.03 9.11 6.05
C CYS A 119 10.44 8.62 5.69
N VAL A 120 10.55 7.51 4.96
CA VAL A 120 11.84 6.97 4.48
C VAL A 120 12.49 7.92 3.47
N ILE A 121 11.73 8.44 2.51
CA ILE A 121 12.25 9.33 1.45
C ILE A 121 12.66 10.70 2.01
N ILE A 122 11.80 11.31 2.83
CA ILE A 122 12.05 12.63 3.43
C ILE A 122 13.06 12.53 4.60
N ARG A 123 13.37 11.30 5.05
CA ARG A 123 14.27 11.03 6.17
C ARG A 123 13.82 11.71 7.47
N MET A 124 12.51 11.70 7.74
CA MET A 124 11.93 12.28 8.95
C MET A 124 11.21 11.21 9.79
N PRO A 125 11.56 11.00 11.08
CA PRO A 125 12.71 11.57 11.82
C PRO A 125 14.04 10.87 11.53
N LEU A 126 15.08 11.66 11.26
CA LEU A 126 16.36 11.25 10.68
C LEU A 126 17.04 10.05 11.38
N ARG A 127 17.19 10.11 12.72
CA ARG A 127 17.89 9.06 13.48
C ARG A 127 17.17 7.71 13.44
N ILE A 128 15.84 7.71 13.49
CA ILE A 128 15.02 6.50 13.52
C ILE A 128 15.00 5.88 12.13
N VAL A 129 14.74 6.69 11.11
CA VAL A 129 14.66 6.25 9.71
C VAL A 129 16.00 5.66 9.24
N LEU A 130 17.14 6.33 9.49
CA LEU A 130 18.46 5.79 9.09
C LEU A 130 18.81 4.47 9.80
N ARG A 131 18.38 4.30 11.06
CA ARG A 131 18.67 3.08 11.83
C ARG A 131 17.79 1.90 11.43
N TYR A 132 16.52 2.17 11.11
CA TYR A 132 15.49 1.15 10.89
C TYR A 132 14.92 1.18 9.46
N GLU A 133 15.66 1.71 8.49
CA GLU A 133 15.25 1.80 7.09
C GLU A 133 14.78 0.46 6.52
N TRP A 134 15.56 -0.60 6.74
CA TRP A 134 15.21 -1.94 6.27
C TRP A 134 13.88 -2.46 6.87
N ILE A 135 13.54 -2.08 8.11
CA ILE A 135 12.27 -2.46 8.76
C ILE A 135 11.12 -1.69 8.11
N PHE A 136 11.26 -0.38 7.91
CA PHE A 136 10.22 0.43 7.29
C PHE A 136 9.93 0.00 5.86
N VAL A 137 10.97 -0.28 5.07
CA VAL A 137 10.81 -0.76 3.69
C VAL A 137 10.22 -2.17 3.66
N SER A 138 10.64 -3.06 4.56
CA SER A 138 10.07 -4.42 4.69
C SER A 138 8.59 -4.40 5.11
N LEU A 139 8.23 -3.57 6.10
CA LEU A 139 6.84 -3.39 6.53
C LEU A 139 5.98 -2.81 5.41
N SER A 140 6.50 -1.82 4.67
CA SER A 140 5.82 -1.24 3.52
C SER A 140 5.60 -2.27 2.41
N PHE A 141 6.60 -3.12 2.13
CA PHE A 141 6.46 -4.25 1.21
C PHE A 141 5.30 -5.18 1.62
N ILE A 142 5.24 -5.58 2.89
CA ILE A 142 4.19 -6.49 3.40
C ILE A 142 2.81 -5.83 3.25
N MET A 143 2.67 -4.57 3.66
CA MET A 143 1.40 -3.83 3.53
C MET A 143 0.95 -3.68 2.07
N VAL A 144 1.87 -3.34 1.17
CA VAL A 144 1.59 -3.20 -0.27
C VAL A 144 1.26 -4.55 -0.91
N GLY A 145 1.94 -5.63 -0.50
CA GLY A 145 1.63 -6.98 -0.94
C GLY A 145 0.23 -7.43 -0.52
N ILE A 146 -0.14 -7.23 0.75
CA ILE A 146 -1.49 -7.53 1.26
C ILE A 146 -2.54 -6.68 0.54
N THR A 147 -2.25 -5.40 0.29
CA THR A 147 -3.11 -4.49 -0.48
C THR A 147 -3.41 -5.06 -1.87
N SER A 148 -2.39 -5.52 -2.59
CA SER A 148 -2.55 -6.14 -3.92
C SER A 148 -3.43 -7.39 -3.85
N VAL A 149 -3.24 -8.26 -2.86
CA VAL A 149 -4.06 -9.47 -2.67
C VAL A 149 -5.53 -9.12 -2.38
N PHE A 150 -5.80 -8.17 -1.48
CA PHE A 150 -7.18 -7.75 -1.21
C PHE A 150 -7.86 -7.12 -2.41
N LEU A 151 -7.14 -6.32 -3.22
CA LEU A 151 -7.70 -5.78 -4.46
C LEU A 151 -7.94 -6.87 -5.51
N PHE A 152 -7.04 -7.84 -5.64
CA PHE A 152 -7.27 -8.99 -6.49
C PHE A 152 -8.55 -9.75 -6.10
N LEU A 153 -8.71 -10.05 -4.79
CA LEU A 153 -9.93 -10.69 -4.28
C LEU A 153 -11.18 -9.83 -4.55
N SER A 154 -11.10 -8.52 -4.34
CA SER A 154 -12.20 -7.58 -4.61
C SER A 154 -12.63 -7.61 -6.08
N VAL A 155 -11.65 -7.49 -6.99
CA VAL A 155 -11.87 -7.49 -8.44
C VAL A 155 -12.42 -8.82 -8.93
N ALA A 156 -11.91 -9.95 -8.40
CA ALA A 156 -12.34 -11.29 -8.76
C ALA A 156 -13.76 -11.59 -8.25
N ILE A 157 -14.06 -11.28 -6.98
CA ILE A 157 -15.39 -11.50 -6.40
C ILE A 157 -16.41 -10.63 -7.12
N PHE A 158 -16.12 -9.35 -7.32
CA PHE A 158 -17.01 -8.44 -8.02
C PHE A 158 -17.21 -8.88 -9.47
N GLY A 159 -16.13 -9.16 -10.21
CA GLY A 159 -16.20 -9.59 -11.62
C GLY A 159 -16.95 -10.91 -11.81
N GLY A 160 -16.85 -11.83 -10.85
CA GLY A 160 -17.59 -13.10 -10.90
C GLY A 160 -19.07 -12.98 -10.53
N ASN A 161 -19.47 -11.97 -9.76
CA ASN A 161 -20.84 -11.84 -9.24
C ASN A 161 -21.63 -10.66 -9.84
N CYS A 162 -21.00 -9.74 -10.56
CA CYS A 162 -21.65 -8.51 -11.02
C CYS A 162 -22.82 -8.74 -12.01
N TYR A 163 -22.83 -9.87 -12.71
CA TYR A 163 -23.88 -10.25 -13.67
C TYR A 163 -24.90 -11.24 -13.12
N ARG A 164 -24.95 -11.40 -11.80
CA ARG A 164 -25.90 -12.27 -11.13
C ARG A 164 -27.33 -11.80 -11.33
N ARG A 165 -28.19 -12.73 -11.77
CA ARG A 165 -29.63 -12.49 -12.03
C ARG A 165 -30.42 -12.23 -10.76
N ASP A 166 -29.90 -12.64 -9.60
CA ASP A 166 -30.54 -12.52 -8.29
C ASP A 166 -30.25 -11.19 -7.57
N TRP A 167 -29.34 -10.35 -8.07
CA TRP A 167 -28.93 -9.12 -7.38
C TRP A 167 -29.44 -7.81 -8.01
N MET A 168 -29.40 -7.67 -9.34
CA MET A 168 -29.92 -6.49 -10.04
C MET A 168 -30.87 -6.88 -11.16
N LEU A 169 -31.85 -6.00 -11.41
CA LEU A 169 -32.82 -6.18 -12.48
C LEU A 169 -32.13 -5.96 -13.83
N TYR A 170 -32.33 -6.88 -14.78
CA TYR A 170 -31.74 -6.85 -16.13
C TYR A 170 -30.20 -6.68 -16.17
N PRO A 171 -29.43 -7.59 -15.53
CA PRO A 171 -27.98 -7.46 -15.43
C PRO A 171 -27.26 -7.52 -16.79
N SER A 172 -27.90 -8.07 -17.83
CA SER A 172 -27.36 -8.15 -19.19
C SER A 172 -27.14 -6.80 -19.86
N PHE A 173 -27.76 -5.73 -19.37
CA PHE A 173 -27.61 -4.38 -19.91
C PHE A 173 -26.60 -3.54 -19.12
N ASN A 174 -25.94 -4.13 -18.14
CA ASN A 174 -24.95 -3.46 -17.32
C ASN A 174 -23.54 -3.79 -17.83
N VAL A 175 -22.62 -2.84 -17.68
CA VAL A 175 -21.20 -2.97 -18.07
C VAL A 175 -20.33 -2.48 -16.93
N LEU A 176 -19.17 -3.12 -16.77
CA LEU A 176 -18.14 -2.66 -15.85
C LEU A 176 -17.63 -1.30 -16.33
N SER A 177 -17.57 -0.33 -15.42
CA SER A 177 -17.20 1.05 -15.76
C SER A 177 -15.84 1.42 -15.17
N TRP A 178 -15.45 2.68 -15.29
CA TRP A 178 -14.09 3.15 -15.10
C TRP A 178 -13.56 2.95 -13.67
N SER A 179 -14.42 3.02 -12.64
CA SER A 179 -13.96 2.85 -11.25
C SER A 179 -13.52 1.41 -10.99
N TYR A 180 -14.19 0.43 -11.62
CA TYR A 180 -13.75 -0.96 -11.57
C TYR A 180 -12.42 -1.15 -12.31
N ALA A 181 -12.27 -0.55 -13.50
CA ALA A 181 -11.02 -0.60 -14.25
C ALA A 181 -9.84 0.00 -13.45
N PHE A 182 -10.06 1.07 -12.68
CA PHE A 182 -9.04 1.61 -11.80
C PHE A 182 -8.65 0.67 -10.64
N ALA A 183 -9.58 -0.12 -10.08
CA ALA A 183 -9.21 -1.19 -9.13
C ALA A 183 -8.33 -2.25 -9.78
N VAL A 184 -8.64 -2.64 -11.03
CA VAL A 184 -7.83 -3.59 -11.82
C VAL A 184 -6.41 -3.06 -12.00
N VAL A 185 -6.26 -1.81 -12.46
CA VAL A 185 -4.95 -1.18 -12.64
C VAL A 185 -4.21 -1.05 -11.30
N ALA A 186 -4.91 -0.64 -10.24
CA ALA A 186 -4.32 -0.48 -8.92
C ALA A 186 -3.73 -1.80 -8.39
N PHE A 187 -4.44 -2.94 -8.48
CA PHE A 187 -3.91 -4.21 -7.96
C PHE A 187 -2.61 -4.61 -8.67
N ILE A 188 -2.53 -4.40 -9.98
CA ILE A 188 -1.35 -4.72 -10.79
C ILE A 188 -0.18 -3.83 -10.37
N LEU A 189 -0.40 -2.52 -10.26
CA LEU A 189 0.65 -1.58 -9.86
C LEU A 189 1.14 -1.83 -8.43
N PHE A 190 0.24 -2.13 -7.48
CA PHE A 190 0.65 -2.54 -6.13
C PHE A 190 1.43 -3.85 -6.14
N GLY A 191 1.07 -4.81 -7.00
CA GLY A 191 1.82 -6.06 -7.15
C GLY A 191 3.25 -5.80 -7.65
N LEU A 192 3.41 -4.96 -8.67
CA LEU A 192 4.72 -4.54 -9.18
C LEU A 192 5.54 -3.79 -8.12
N ALA A 193 4.91 -2.86 -7.39
CA ALA A 193 5.54 -2.13 -6.31
C ALA A 193 5.99 -3.07 -5.18
N ALA A 194 5.17 -4.07 -4.81
CA ALA A 194 5.51 -5.06 -3.80
C ALA A 194 6.78 -5.82 -4.19
N VAL A 195 6.91 -6.28 -5.44
CA VAL A 195 8.11 -6.98 -5.92
C VAL A 195 9.34 -6.09 -5.83
N LEU A 196 9.26 -4.82 -6.25
CA LEU A 196 10.39 -3.90 -6.16
C LEU A 196 10.80 -3.61 -4.71
N LEU A 197 9.83 -3.35 -3.83
CA LEU A 197 10.09 -3.11 -2.40
C LEU A 197 10.61 -4.36 -1.70
N PHE A 198 10.20 -5.57 -2.12
CA PHE A 198 10.75 -6.83 -1.63
C PHE A 198 12.24 -6.95 -1.94
N LEU A 199 12.63 -6.74 -3.20
CA LEU A 199 14.04 -6.80 -3.62
C LEU A 199 14.88 -5.77 -2.85
N GLU A 200 14.35 -4.56 -2.69
CA GLU A 200 15.04 -3.51 -1.93
C GLU A 200 15.13 -3.83 -0.44
N SER A 201 14.07 -4.38 0.17
CA SER A 201 14.10 -4.80 1.58
C SER A 201 15.15 -5.88 1.85
N ARG A 202 15.32 -6.83 0.92
CA ARG A 202 16.35 -7.86 0.99
C ARG A 202 17.75 -7.27 0.90
N LYS A 203 17.98 -6.37 -0.07
CA LYS A 203 19.25 -5.68 -0.23
C LYS A 203 19.61 -4.86 1.00
N LEU A 204 18.66 -4.11 1.56
CA LEU A 204 18.87 -3.31 2.78
C LEU A 204 19.16 -4.20 3.99
N TYR A 205 18.56 -5.39 4.07
CA TYR A 205 18.85 -6.36 5.12
C TYR A 205 20.28 -6.93 5.01
N GLU A 206 20.71 -7.29 3.80
CA GLU A 206 22.08 -7.79 3.52
C GLU A 206 23.14 -6.74 3.86
N LEU A 207 22.97 -5.50 3.39
CA LEU A 207 23.87 -4.38 3.74
C LEU A 207 23.94 -4.14 5.25
N ARG A 208 22.82 -4.31 5.96
CA ARG A 208 22.79 -4.18 7.43
C ARG A 208 23.56 -5.31 8.11
N LEU A 209 23.51 -6.53 7.57
CA LEU A 209 24.26 -7.67 8.08
C LEU A 209 25.77 -7.48 7.86
N GLU A 210 26.17 -7.06 6.67
CA GLU A 210 27.57 -6.73 6.34
C GLU A 210 28.13 -5.64 7.27
N ALA A 211 27.38 -4.56 7.47
CA ALA A 211 27.77 -3.49 8.39
C ALA A 211 27.96 -3.99 9.84
N LYS A 212 27.11 -4.90 10.32
CA LYS A 212 27.27 -5.52 11.65
C LYS A 212 28.52 -6.39 11.72
N ASN A 213 28.79 -7.18 10.70
CA ASN A 213 29.96 -8.05 10.63
C ASN A 213 31.26 -7.23 10.61
N LEU A 214 31.31 -6.14 9.83
CA LEU A 214 32.46 -5.23 9.79
C LEU A 214 32.72 -4.55 11.14
N VAL A 215 31.66 -4.11 11.84
CA VAL A 215 31.79 -3.52 13.18
C VAL A 215 32.32 -4.56 14.18
N ALA A 216 31.84 -5.80 14.12
CA ALA A 216 32.34 -6.88 14.97
C ALA A 216 33.83 -7.18 14.71
N GLN A 217 34.25 -7.20 13.44
CA GLN A 217 35.66 -7.37 13.05
C GLN A 217 36.55 -6.22 13.55
N MET A 218 36.10 -4.96 13.37
CA MET A 218 36.84 -3.80 13.88
C MET A 218 37.00 -3.85 15.39
N GLN A 219 35.94 -4.20 16.12
CA GLN A 219 35.97 -4.29 17.58
C GLN A 219 36.85 -5.42 18.11
N HIS A 220 36.95 -6.54 17.37
CA HIS A 220 37.90 -7.61 17.71
C HIS A 220 39.35 -7.22 17.40
N SER A 221 39.62 -6.49 16.32
CA SER A 221 40.98 -6.09 15.93
C SER A 221 41.58 -5.00 16.85
N GLN A 222 40.77 -4.13 17.44
CA GLN A 222 41.23 -3.06 18.33
C GLN A 222 42.06 -3.52 19.55
N PRO A 223 41.63 -4.49 20.37
CA PRO A 223 42.41 -4.95 21.52
C PRO A 223 43.73 -5.63 21.10
N GLU A 224 43.74 -6.38 19.99
CA GLU A 224 44.98 -6.98 19.47
C GLU A 224 45.98 -5.90 19.03
N HIS A 225 45.52 -4.89 18.28
CA HIS A 225 46.37 -3.77 17.89
C HIS A 225 46.91 -2.98 19.08
N ALA A 226 46.08 -2.70 20.09
CA ALA A 226 46.51 -2.01 21.30
C ALA A 226 47.56 -2.82 22.09
N LEU A 227 47.37 -4.14 22.18
CA LEU A 227 48.30 -5.04 22.86
C LEU A 227 49.64 -5.17 22.12
N HIS A 228 49.62 -5.23 20.78
CA HIS A 228 50.83 -5.19 19.97
C HIS A 228 51.61 -3.89 20.15
N GLN A 229 50.93 -2.73 20.11
CA GLN A 229 51.57 -1.44 20.36
C GLN A 229 52.22 -1.36 21.74
N LEU A 230 51.56 -1.86 22.79
CA LEU A 230 52.14 -1.94 24.15
C LEU A 230 53.38 -2.84 24.21
N ARG A 231 53.35 -3.99 23.54
CA ARG A 231 54.49 -4.91 23.46
C ARG A 231 55.69 -4.26 22.75
N ASP A 232 55.45 -3.55 21.65
CA ASP A 232 56.51 -2.87 20.91
C ASP A 232 57.14 -1.74 21.73
N GLN A 233 56.33 -0.98 22.47
CA GLN A 233 56.83 0.04 23.40
C GLN A 233 57.68 -0.55 24.53
N LEU A 234 57.26 -1.69 25.10
CA LEU A 234 58.05 -2.39 26.11
C LEU A 234 59.41 -2.86 25.56
N HIS A 235 59.44 -3.40 24.34
CA HIS A 235 60.70 -3.80 23.70
C HIS A 235 61.62 -2.61 23.41
N GLN A 236 61.08 -1.47 22.96
CA GLN A 236 61.88 -0.25 22.79
C GLN A 236 62.45 0.26 24.11
N GLN A 237 61.67 0.24 25.20
CA GLN A 237 62.17 0.63 26.52
C GLN A 237 63.27 -0.31 27.03
N GLN A 238 63.12 -1.62 26.83
CA GLN A 238 64.18 -2.58 27.19
C GLN A 238 65.46 -2.35 26.40
N GLN A 239 65.37 -2.08 25.10
CA GLN A 239 66.53 -1.76 24.27
C GLN A 239 67.21 -0.46 24.74
N LEU A 240 66.45 0.61 24.98
CA LEU A 240 66.99 1.88 25.49
C LEU A 240 67.60 1.76 26.89
N GLY A 241 67.03 0.91 27.76
CA GLY A 241 67.58 0.60 29.08
C GLY A 241 68.87 -0.21 29.03
N TYR A 242 69.01 -1.11 28.05
CA TYR A 242 70.21 -1.90 27.83
C TYR A 242 71.41 -1.04 27.34
N PHE A 243 71.15 0.01 26.56
CA PHE A 243 72.20 0.93 26.08
C PHE A 243 72.68 1.96 27.12
N ARG A 244 72.08 2.00 28.32
CA ARG A 244 72.37 3.02 29.35
C ARG A 244 73.25 2.50 30.51
N ASN A 245 73.62 1.23 30.48
CA ASN A 245 74.61 0.58 31.37
C ASN A 245 75.84 0.18 30.57
#